data_AF-Q46A54-F1
#
_entry.id   AF-Q46A54-F1
#
_cell.length_a   1.000
_cell.length_b   1.000
_cell.length_c   1.000
_cell.angle_alpha   90.00
_cell.angle_beta   90.00
_cell.angle_gamma   90.00
#
_symmetry.space_group_name_H-M   'P 1'
#
loop_
_entity.id
_entity.type
_entity.pdbx_description
1 polymer ?
#
loop_
_entity_poly.entity_id
_entity_poly.type
_entity_poly.pdbx_seq_one_letter_code
_entity_poly.pdbx_strand_id
1 'polypeptide(L)'
;MVVDTEICGIKIGDRYPAHVMGIINFSPESFYGNSVVSPDSALETAQKMVEEGATFLDFGARSTWLHAKPISRKQELERILPVLEALEGNVDAVISVDTMFSEIAEEALKMGADIINDVSGFTADPRMIEVVADYGCPAVVMASNKVPGDPLGMDAIIESLDSIIQAAEAGGINPEKLILDPASGRWIEEKLPIYDFETLDDFERLKIFEKPLLAALSRKSFIGDVLGKPATERLYGSLAAAAIAVYKGAHIIRTHDVPETADVVKLSGAIRSRPSIVKEGRYEVSVVEVKTPQDAAIAMRKLGVTTTGSKVMQNKSIHLMLKIRNLTTTEALIVKQEILARGGDAALTRNAVSHETEMTDVLVMGTLLQLGRLARKLEGQARSLPLIAEMIRECIAERSDLEYRYLR
;
A
#
# COMPACT_ATOMS: atom_id res chain seq x y z
N MET A 1 2.45 -6.65 12.27
CA MET A 1 3.63 -5.75 12.17
C MET A 1 3.16 -4.36 12.48
N VAL A 2 3.97 -3.60 13.22
CA VAL A 2 3.57 -2.31 13.78
C VAL A 2 4.59 -1.27 13.36
N VAL A 3 4.09 -0.21 12.76
CA VAL A 3 4.89 0.93 12.33
C VAL A 3 4.74 2.01 13.37
N ASP A 4 5.81 2.42 14.04
CA ASP A 4 5.83 3.64 14.85
C ASP A 4 7.22 4.25 14.80
N THR A 5 7.31 5.48 14.33
CA THR A 5 8.56 6.22 14.19
C THR A 5 8.33 7.71 14.42
N GLU A 6 9.41 8.48 14.37
CA GLU A 6 9.38 9.95 14.41
C GLU A 6 10.12 10.48 13.17
N ILE A 7 9.44 11.31 12.39
CA ILE A 7 9.98 11.97 11.19
C ILE A 7 9.87 13.47 11.43
N CYS A 8 11.01 14.16 11.48
CA CYS A 8 11.07 15.61 11.70
C CYS A 8 10.27 16.07 12.93
N GLY A 9 10.35 15.33 14.03
CA GLY A 9 9.62 15.62 15.28
C GLY A 9 8.14 15.22 15.27
N ILE A 10 7.60 14.75 14.15
CA ILE A 10 6.23 14.26 14.04
C ILE A 10 6.20 12.76 14.30
N LYS A 11 5.37 12.33 15.25
CA LYS A 11 5.11 10.91 15.51
C LYS A 11 4.18 10.34 14.45
N ILE A 12 4.64 9.29 13.77
CA ILE A 12 3.92 8.64 12.66
C ILE A 12 3.84 7.15 12.93
N GLY A 13 2.66 6.56 12.81
CA GLY A 13 2.52 5.12 13.00
C GLY A 13 1.11 4.62 13.27
N ASP A 14 1.00 3.31 13.53
CA ASP A 14 -0.24 2.61 13.84
C ASP A 14 -0.84 3.06 15.18
N ARG A 15 -0.02 3.54 16.12
CA ARG A 15 -0.49 4.07 17.42
C ARG A 15 -0.69 5.57 17.44
N TYR A 16 -0.35 6.27 16.36
CA TYR A 16 -0.48 7.72 16.23
C TYR A 16 -1.56 8.09 15.22
N PRO A 17 -2.09 9.33 15.28
CA PRO A 17 -2.96 9.83 14.23
C PRO A 17 -2.27 9.76 12.86
N ALA A 18 -3.05 9.47 11.82
CA ALA A 18 -2.59 9.68 10.45
C ALA A 18 -2.56 11.19 10.15
N HIS A 19 -1.70 11.57 9.21
CA HIS A 19 -1.37 12.95 8.90
C HIS A 19 -1.80 13.34 7.49
N VAL A 20 -2.02 14.63 7.27
CA VAL A 20 -2.33 15.18 5.94
C VAL A 20 -1.08 15.84 5.37
N MET A 21 -0.76 15.48 4.14
CA MET A 21 0.24 16.14 3.31
C MET A 21 -0.44 16.94 2.21
N GLY A 22 -0.41 18.26 2.32
CA GLY A 22 -0.98 19.17 1.32
C GLY A 22 -0.09 19.31 0.09
N ILE A 23 -0.67 19.22 -1.10
CA ILE A 23 0.07 19.35 -2.39
C ILE A 23 0.04 20.80 -2.86
N ILE A 24 1.22 21.38 -3.09
CA ILE A 24 1.36 22.71 -3.70
C ILE A 24 2.20 22.57 -4.97
N ASN A 25 1.56 22.75 -6.13
CA ASN A 25 2.22 22.62 -7.43
C ASN A 25 2.52 24.00 -8.03
N PHE A 26 3.68 24.13 -8.66
CA PHE A 26 4.06 25.32 -9.44
C PHE A 26 4.13 25.04 -10.95
N SER A 27 3.79 23.81 -11.35
CA SER A 27 3.82 23.38 -12.74
C SER A 27 2.47 23.63 -13.44
N PRO A 28 2.38 24.54 -14.43
CA PRO A 28 1.18 24.69 -15.26
C PRO A 28 0.76 23.41 -15.99
N GLU A 29 1.69 22.45 -16.13
CA GLU A 29 1.50 21.16 -16.78
C GLU A 29 0.84 20.10 -15.87
N SER A 30 0.39 20.48 -14.67
CA SER A 30 -0.31 19.58 -13.73
C SER A 30 -1.66 19.10 -14.30
N PHE A 31 -2.00 17.83 -14.07
CA PHE A 31 -3.29 17.26 -14.47
C PHE A 31 -4.49 17.91 -13.76
N TYR A 32 -4.25 18.53 -12.60
CA TYR A 32 -5.27 19.25 -11.83
C TYR A 32 -4.87 20.72 -11.67
N GLY A 33 -5.25 21.54 -12.65
CA GLY A 33 -4.85 22.96 -12.75
C GLY A 33 -5.22 23.83 -11.55
N ASN A 34 -6.27 23.51 -10.80
CA ASN A 34 -6.63 24.29 -9.60
C ASN A 34 -5.63 24.13 -8.44
N SER A 35 -4.72 23.16 -8.52
CA SER A 35 -3.62 23.00 -7.56
C SER A 35 -2.37 23.82 -7.91
N VAL A 36 -2.37 24.51 -9.06
CA VAL A 36 -1.24 25.30 -9.51
C VAL A 36 -1.32 26.68 -8.87
N VAL A 37 -0.29 27.01 -8.09
CA VAL A 37 -0.20 28.23 -7.31
C VAL A 37 0.87 29.12 -7.94
N SER A 38 0.68 30.45 -7.89
CA SER A 38 1.76 31.38 -8.27
C SER A 38 2.84 31.33 -7.19
N PRO A 39 4.14 31.33 -7.53
CA PRO A 39 5.22 31.41 -6.54
C PRO A 39 5.00 32.53 -5.50
N ASP A 40 4.49 33.69 -5.92
CA ASP A 40 4.20 34.83 -5.05
C ASP A 40 3.12 34.54 -3.98
N SER A 41 2.25 33.57 -4.24
CA SER A 41 1.16 33.15 -3.33
C SER A 41 1.48 31.85 -2.57
N ALA A 42 2.69 31.32 -2.71
CA ALA A 42 3.07 30.03 -2.14
C ALA A 42 3.02 30.05 -0.60
N LEU A 43 3.54 31.11 0.03
CA LEU A 43 3.54 31.25 1.49
C LEU A 43 2.12 31.33 2.05
N GLU A 44 1.26 32.18 1.47
CA GLU A 44 -0.14 32.31 1.90
C GLU A 44 -0.89 30.98 1.77
N THR A 45 -0.68 30.26 0.66
CA THR A 45 -1.29 28.96 0.44
C THR A 45 -0.79 27.91 1.44
N ALA A 46 0.52 27.89 1.71
CA ALA A 46 1.13 27.00 2.69
C ALA A 46 0.56 27.24 4.10
N GLN A 47 0.54 28.50 4.56
CA GLN A 47 -0.03 28.87 5.87
C GLN A 47 -1.49 28.48 5.99
N LYS A 48 -2.29 28.74 4.94
CA LYS A 48 -3.69 28.33 4.90
C LYS A 48 -3.86 26.81 5.00
N MET A 49 -3.08 26.02 4.27
CA MET A 49 -3.14 24.56 4.35
C MET A 49 -2.79 24.05 5.76
N VAL A 50 -1.83 24.69 6.44
CA VAL A 50 -1.50 24.35 7.84
C VAL A 50 -2.67 24.66 8.77
N GLU A 51 -3.31 25.82 8.63
CA GLU A 51 -4.53 26.17 9.38
C GLU A 51 -5.68 25.19 9.12
N GLU A 52 -5.77 24.67 7.89
CA GLU A 52 -6.75 23.65 7.48
C GLU A 52 -6.41 22.22 7.95
N GLY A 53 -5.25 22.02 8.57
CA GLY A 53 -4.86 20.77 9.22
C GLY A 53 -3.78 19.95 8.52
N ALA A 54 -3.09 20.50 7.52
CA ALA A 54 -1.90 19.87 6.96
C ALA A 54 -0.72 19.96 7.94
N THR A 55 -0.07 18.83 8.21
CA THR A 55 1.16 18.78 9.02
C THR A 55 2.41 18.58 8.16
N PHE A 56 2.21 18.14 6.92
CA PHE A 56 3.22 18.08 5.86
C PHE A 56 2.74 18.94 4.69
N LEU A 57 3.67 19.58 4.01
CA LEU A 57 3.43 20.25 2.74
C LEU A 57 4.42 19.72 1.71
N ASP A 58 3.94 19.39 0.53
CA ASP A 58 4.75 18.82 -0.55
C ASP A 58 4.74 19.73 -1.76
N PHE A 59 5.92 20.23 -2.11
CA PHE A 59 6.12 21.26 -3.12
C PHE A 59 6.69 20.65 -4.39
N GLY A 60 5.92 20.73 -5.47
CA GLY A 60 6.28 20.19 -6.78
C GLY A 60 6.44 21.29 -7.83
N ALA A 61 7.64 21.44 -8.39
CA ALA A 61 7.90 22.39 -9.48
C ALA A 61 7.71 21.79 -10.89
N ARG A 62 7.59 20.46 -10.97
CA ARG A 62 7.45 19.69 -12.20
C ARG A 62 6.26 18.73 -12.11
N SER A 63 5.45 18.72 -13.16
CA SER A 63 4.40 17.71 -13.31
C SER A 63 5.02 16.36 -13.69
N THR A 64 4.65 15.32 -12.95
CA THR A 64 4.99 13.92 -13.22
C THR A 64 3.84 13.17 -13.89
N TRP A 65 2.83 13.92 -14.38
CA TRP A 65 1.73 13.37 -15.14
C TRP A 65 2.22 12.77 -16.46
N LEU A 66 1.70 11.60 -16.82
CA LEU A 66 2.10 10.81 -18.00
C LEU A 66 2.16 11.61 -19.32
N HIS A 67 1.30 12.62 -19.48
CA HIS A 67 1.23 13.43 -20.70
C HIS A 67 1.86 14.82 -20.56
N ALA A 68 2.48 15.13 -19.42
CA ALA A 68 3.15 16.39 -19.21
C ALA A 68 4.44 16.47 -20.04
N LYS A 69 4.73 17.66 -20.57
CA LYS A 69 6.02 17.91 -21.23
C LYS A 69 7.11 18.06 -20.16
N PRO A 70 8.23 17.32 -20.27
CA PRO A 70 9.34 17.49 -19.35
C PRO A 70 9.89 18.92 -19.40
N ILE A 71 10.28 19.44 -18.24
CA ILE A 71 11.04 20.69 -18.11
C ILE A 71 12.51 20.38 -17.81
N SER A 72 13.39 21.34 -18.06
CA SER A 72 14.80 21.21 -17.69
C SER A 72 15.00 21.36 -16.18
N ARG A 73 16.08 20.77 -15.63
CA ARG A 73 16.47 20.93 -14.22
C ARG A 73 16.60 22.39 -13.80
N LYS A 74 17.15 23.23 -14.68
CA LYS A 74 17.27 24.67 -14.47
C LYS A 74 15.90 25.34 -14.27
N GLN A 75 14.90 24.98 -15.08
CA GLN A 75 13.54 25.52 -14.94
C GLN A 75 12.87 25.03 -13.65
N GLU A 76 13.14 23.80 -13.24
CA GLU A 76 12.63 23.25 -11.97
C GLU A 76 13.22 24.02 -10.77
N LEU A 77 14.55 24.29 -10.78
CA LEU A 77 15.23 25.15 -9.80
C LEU A 77 14.66 26.58 -9.79
N GLU A 78 14.53 27.22 -10.96
CA GLU A 78 14.00 28.59 -11.09
C GLU A 78 12.57 28.71 -10.54
N ARG A 79 11.79 27.62 -10.55
CA ARG A 79 10.43 27.57 -9.97
C ARG A 79 10.44 27.34 -8.46
N ILE A 80 11.31 26.45 -7.95
CA ILE A 80 11.23 25.99 -6.55
C ILE A 80 12.04 26.85 -5.56
N LEU A 81 13.21 27.37 -5.94
CA LEU A 81 14.08 28.07 -4.99
C LEU A 81 13.43 29.34 -4.40
N PRO A 82 12.79 30.22 -5.19
CA PRO A 82 12.13 31.42 -4.64
C PRO A 82 11.00 31.07 -3.66
N VAL A 83 10.34 29.94 -3.88
CA VAL A 83 9.29 29.44 -2.99
C VAL A 83 9.89 29.02 -1.65
N LEU A 84 10.96 28.22 -1.66
CA LEU A 84 11.61 27.75 -0.43
C LEU A 84 12.16 28.92 0.39
N GLU A 85 12.75 29.93 -0.26
CA GLU A 85 13.20 31.15 0.42
C GLU A 85 12.06 31.88 1.15
N ALA A 86 10.88 31.96 0.53
CA ALA A 86 9.72 32.61 1.15
C ALA A 86 9.15 31.81 2.34
N LEU A 87 9.30 30.49 2.33
CA LEU A 87 8.77 29.60 3.38
C LEU A 87 9.66 29.53 4.63
N GLU A 88 10.96 29.80 4.49
CA GLU A 88 11.95 29.64 5.56
C GLU A 88 11.54 30.40 6.84
N GLY A 89 11.28 29.64 7.92
CA GLY A 89 10.87 30.18 9.22
C GLY A 89 9.45 30.76 9.30
N ASN A 90 8.65 30.69 8.23
CA ASN A 90 7.32 31.29 8.15
C ASN A 90 6.16 30.27 8.13
N VAL A 91 6.47 28.97 8.17
CA VAL A 91 5.49 27.87 8.11
C VAL A 91 5.78 26.83 9.19
N ASP A 92 4.74 26.46 9.94
CA ASP A 92 4.79 25.43 11.00
C ASP A 92 4.31 24.07 10.47
N ALA A 93 5.06 23.52 9.50
CA ALA A 93 4.82 22.21 8.92
C ALA A 93 6.12 21.62 8.38
N VAL A 94 6.15 20.30 8.23
CA VAL A 94 7.28 19.60 7.59
C VAL A 94 7.24 19.85 6.09
N ILE A 95 8.33 20.39 5.55
CA ILE A 95 8.46 20.80 4.15
C ILE A 95 9.09 19.67 3.33
N SER A 96 8.31 19.10 2.42
CA SER A 96 8.74 18.09 1.45
C SER A 96 8.91 18.72 0.06
N VAL A 97 9.95 18.32 -0.67
CA VAL A 97 10.17 18.72 -2.07
C VAL A 97 10.05 17.49 -2.99
N ASP A 98 9.10 17.54 -3.92
CA ASP A 98 8.84 16.51 -4.93
C ASP A 98 9.80 16.70 -6.11
N THR A 99 10.89 15.92 -6.12
CA THR A 99 11.88 15.93 -7.19
C THR A 99 12.56 14.58 -7.38
N MET A 100 13.00 14.30 -8.61
CA MET A 100 13.73 13.08 -8.97
C MET A 100 15.21 13.35 -9.25
N PHE A 101 15.69 14.57 -8.97
CA PHE A 101 17.03 15.01 -9.35
C PHE A 101 17.82 15.49 -8.14
N SER A 102 18.99 14.89 -7.95
CA SER A 102 19.85 15.11 -6.79
C SER A 102 20.32 16.56 -6.67
N GLU A 103 20.49 17.27 -7.79
CA GLU A 103 20.86 18.69 -7.83
C GLU A 103 19.77 19.57 -7.21
N ILE A 104 18.50 19.31 -7.53
CA ILE A 104 17.37 20.06 -6.97
C ILE A 104 17.14 19.70 -5.51
N ALA A 105 17.25 18.41 -5.17
CA ALA A 105 17.17 17.94 -3.79
C ALA A 105 18.25 18.60 -2.91
N GLU A 106 19.49 18.66 -3.38
CA GLU A 106 20.59 19.26 -2.64
C GLU A 106 20.36 20.76 -2.37
N GLU A 107 19.94 21.53 -3.38
CA GLU A 107 19.63 22.95 -3.20
C GLU A 107 18.41 23.16 -2.30
N ALA A 108 17.37 22.32 -2.41
CA ALA A 108 16.22 22.38 -1.53
C ALA A 108 16.58 22.13 -0.06
N LEU A 109 17.42 21.13 0.22
CA LEU A 109 17.89 20.81 1.57
C LEU A 109 18.74 21.93 2.16
N LYS A 110 19.58 22.60 1.36
CA LYS A 110 20.34 23.80 1.79
C LYS A 110 19.43 24.95 2.21
N MET A 111 18.24 25.05 1.62
CA MET A 111 17.23 26.08 1.90
C MET A 111 16.22 25.64 2.99
N GLY A 112 16.49 24.54 3.69
CA GLY A 112 15.67 24.12 4.82
C GLY A 112 14.48 23.22 4.49
N ALA A 113 14.44 22.60 3.29
CA ALA A 113 13.53 21.47 3.09
C ALA A 113 13.85 20.35 4.08
N ASP A 114 12.82 19.70 4.61
CA ASP A 114 12.93 18.64 5.60
C ASP A 114 13.01 17.25 4.96
N ILE A 115 12.26 17.05 3.86
CA ILE A 115 12.04 15.74 3.22
C ILE A 115 12.24 15.85 1.72
N ILE A 116 12.85 14.81 1.12
CA ILE A 116 12.83 14.62 -0.33
C ILE A 116 11.77 13.59 -0.70
N ASN A 117 10.84 13.95 -1.58
CA ASN A 117 9.86 13.03 -2.15
C ASN A 117 10.29 12.65 -3.56
N ASP A 118 10.88 11.46 -3.72
CA ASP A 118 11.37 10.97 -5.00
C ASP A 118 10.44 9.89 -5.57
N VAL A 119 9.60 10.31 -6.51
CA VAL A 119 8.67 9.41 -7.22
C VAL A 119 9.38 8.38 -8.12
N SER A 120 10.68 8.51 -8.37
CA SER A 120 11.46 7.49 -9.08
C SER A 120 12.01 6.41 -8.16
N GLY A 121 11.85 6.54 -6.83
CA GLY A 121 12.44 5.60 -5.88
C GLY A 121 13.96 5.52 -6.01
N PHE A 122 14.63 6.65 -6.23
CA PHE A 122 16.06 6.79 -6.46
C PHE A 122 16.61 6.21 -7.78
N THR A 123 15.74 5.83 -8.71
CA THR A 123 16.17 5.23 -9.98
C THR A 123 16.51 6.25 -11.06
N ALA A 124 15.99 7.48 -10.98
CA ALA A 124 16.19 8.49 -12.03
C ALA A 124 17.54 9.22 -11.96
N ASP A 125 18.09 9.39 -10.75
CA ASP A 125 19.39 10.05 -10.53
C ASP A 125 20.21 9.26 -9.51
N PRO A 126 21.32 8.61 -9.91
CA PRO A 126 22.10 7.75 -9.03
C PRO A 126 22.74 8.49 -7.86
N ARG A 127 22.90 9.83 -7.93
CA ARG A 127 23.44 10.63 -6.83
C ARG A 127 22.38 10.95 -5.77
N MET A 128 21.10 10.66 -6.01
CA MET A 128 20.03 10.98 -5.05
C MET A 128 20.23 10.30 -3.69
N ILE A 129 20.66 9.03 -3.71
CA ILE A 129 20.91 8.27 -2.47
C ILE A 129 22.04 8.91 -1.65
N GLU A 130 23.13 9.31 -2.32
CA GLU A 130 24.26 9.99 -1.68
C GLU A 130 23.81 11.30 -1.04
N VAL A 131 23.06 12.15 -1.76
CA VAL A 131 22.55 13.42 -1.23
C VAL A 131 21.65 13.21 -0.02
N VAL A 132 20.69 12.27 -0.08
CA VAL A 132 19.79 12.00 1.05
C VAL A 132 20.58 11.45 2.25
N ALA A 133 21.57 10.59 2.02
CA ALA A 133 22.42 10.03 3.07
C ALA A 133 23.30 11.10 3.74
N ASP A 134 23.93 11.98 2.95
CA ASP A 134 24.84 13.02 3.42
C ASP A 134 24.13 14.07 4.29
N TYR A 135 22.92 14.48 3.89
CA TYR A 135 22.09 15.38 4.70
C TYR A 135 21.37 14.64 5.84
N GLY A 136 21.29 13.31 5.75
CA GLY A 136 20.57 12.47 6.69
C GLY A 136 19.08 12.83 6.78
N CYS A 137 18.47 13.37 5.72
CA CYS A 137 17.06 13.75 5.72
C CYS A 137 16.16 12.51 5.52
N PRO A 138 14.89 12.55 5.95
CA PRO A 138 13.90 11.58 5.51
C PRO A 138 13.61 11.66 4.01
N ALA A 139 13.13 10.55 3.46
CA ALA A 139 12.72 10.48 2.07
C ALA A 139 11.43 9.70 1.89
N VAL A 140 10.53 10.23 1.05
CA VAL A 140 9.42 9.46 0.49
C VAL A 140 9.94 8.79 -0.78
N VAL A 141 9.78 7.46 -0.86
CA VAL A 141 10.15 6.67 -2.03
C VAL A 141 8.93 5.96 -2.58
N MET A 142 8.70 6.15 -3.87
CA MET A 142 7.59 5.53 -4.59
C MET A 142 8.03 4.25 -5.28
N ALA A 143 7.15 3.25 -5.34
CA ALA A 143 7.38 2.02 -6.07
C ALA A 143 7.70 2.30 -7.56
N SER A 144 8.90 1.91 -7.99
CA SER A 144 9.43 2.14 -9.33
C SER A 144 10.55 1.14 -9.65
N ASN A 145 10.64 0.70 -10.91
CA ASN A 145 11.72 -0.13 -11.43
C ASN A 145 12.54 0.61 -12.50
N LYS A 146 11.92 0.92 -13.65
CA LYS A 146 12.57 1.63 -14.77
C LYS A 146 12.05 3.03 -14.94
N VAL A 147 10.75 3.21 -14.73
CA VAL A 147 10.08 4.51 -14.75
C VAL A 147 9.16 4.61 -13.52
N PRO A 148 8.86 5.82 -13.03
CA PRO A 148 7.97 6.01 -11.89
C PRO A 148 6.64 5.24 -12.04
N GLY A 149 6.29 4.43 -11.04
CA GLY A 149 4.99 3.74 -10.97
C GLY A 149 4.76 2.61 -11.98
N ASP A 150 5.82 2.08 -12.61
CA ASP A 150 5.76 0.93 -13.52
C ASP A 150 5.49 -0.46 -12.89
N PRO A 151 5.60 -0.72 -11.57
CA PRO A 151 5.18 -2.00 -11.03
C PRO A 151 3.66 -2.16 -11.11
N LEU A 152 3.20 -3.27 -11.69
CA LEU A 152 1.79 -3.60 -11.88
C LEU A 152 1.35 -4.66 -10.87
N GLY A 153 0.44 -4.26 -9.99
CA GLY A 153 -0.12 -5.11 -8.94
C GLY A 153 0.70 -5.12 -7.66
N MET A 154 0.05 -5.55 -6.56
CA MET A 154 0.60 -5.42 -5.22
C MET A 154 1.91 -6.20 -5.02
N ASP A 155 2.01 -7.40 -5.59
CA ASP A 155 3.23 -8.23 -5.45
C ASP A 155 4.44 -7.57 -6.13
N ALA A 156 4.26 -6.95 -7.30
CA ALA A 156 5.32 -6.23 -8.00
C ALA A 156 5.69 -4.93 -7.29
N ILE A 157 4.71 -4.22 -6.70
CA ILE A 157 4.95 -3.04 -5.86
C ILE A 157 5.82 -3.41 -4.66
N ILE A 158 5.50 -4.50 -3.97
CA ILE A 158 6.28 -4.99 -2.83
C ILE A 158 7.71 -5.35 -3.26
N GLU A 159 7.90 -6.06 -4.36
CA GLU A 159 9.25 -6.42 -4.84
C GLU A 159 10.09 -5.19 -5.22
N SER A 160 9.45 -4.19 -5.85
CA SER A 160 10.08 -2.92 -6.19
C SER A 160 10.50 -2.15 -4.92
N LEU A 161 9.59 -1.98 -3.95
CA LEU A 161 9.89 -1.28 -2.70
C LEU A 161 10.98 -2.00 -1.89
N ASP A 162 10.97 -3.34 -1.83
CA ASP A 162 12.02 -4.11 -1.16
C ASP A 162 13.40 -3.84 -1.78
N SER A 163 13.46 -3.77 -3.12
CA SER A 163 14.69 -3.46 -3.85
C SER A 163 15.17 -2.03 -3.60
N ILE A 164 14.26 -1.05 -3.58
CA ILE A 164 14.57 0.36 -3.28
C ILE A 164 15.10 0.49 -1.85
N ILE A 165 14.46 -0.16 -0.87
CA ILE A 165 14.89 -0.13 0.53
C ILE A 165 16.31 -0.71 0.66
N GLN A 166 16.59 -1.86 0.05
CA GLN A 166 17.91 -2.47 0.08
C GLN A 166 18.99 -1.58 -0.55
N ALA A 167 18.67 -0.91 -1.66
CA ALA A 167 19.58 0.03 -2.31
C ALA A 167 19.85 1.27 -1.43
N ALA A 168 18.81 1.84 -0.82
CA ALA A 168 18.93 2.97 0.09
C ALA A 168 19.78 2.63 1.32
N GLU A 169 19.55 1.46 1.94
CA GLU A 169 20.34 0.96 3.07
C GLU A 169 21.81 0.73 2.69
N ALA A 170 22.06 0.11 1.53
CA ALA A 170 23.41 -0.11 1.04
C ALA A 170 24.15 1.21 0.73
N GLY A 171 23.42 2.25 0.33
CA GLY A 171 23.93 3.60 0.10
C GLY A 171 24.05 4.46 1.36
N GLY A 172 23.76 3.93 2.55
CA GLY A 172 23.96 4.62 3.82
C GLY A 172 22.78 5.43 4.35
N ILE A 173 21.62 5.40 3.68
CA ILE A 173 20.39 6.02 4.20
C ILE A 173 19.92 5.19 5.41
N ASN A 174 19.57 5.86 6.51
CA ASN A 174 18.93 5.18 7.64
C ASN A 174 17.53 4.69 7.22
N PRO A 175 17.28 3.36 7.20
CA PRO A 175 15.99 2.83 6.78
C PRO A 175 14.78 3.26 7.61
N GLU A 176 14.97 3.73 8.86
CA GLU A 176 13.88 4.28 9.68
C GLU A 176 13.36 5.63 9.19
N LYS A 177 14.10 6.30 8.30
CA LYS A 177 13.76 7.59 7.71
C LYS A 177 13.06 7.49 6.34
N LEU A 178 12.77 6.28 5.87
CA LEU A 178 12.07 6.05 4.61
C LEU A 178 10.56 5.97 4.82
N ILE A 179 9.81 6.66 3.97
CA ILE A 179 8.35 6.61 3.85
C ILE A 179 8.03 5.98 2.50
N LEU A 180 7.11 5.01 2.45
CA LEU A 180 6.82 4.26 1.23
C LEU A 180 5.51 4.71 0.58
N ASP A 181 5.52 4.91 -0.73
CA ASP A 181 4.34 5.16 -1.57
C ASP A 181 4.17 4.02 -2.60
N PRO A 182 3.01 3.34 -2.67
CA PRO A 182 2.75 2.27 -3.63
C PRO A 182 2.46 2.73 -5.07
N ALA A 183 2.63 4.01 -5.37
CA ALA A 183 2.47 4.59 -6.70
C ALA A 183 1.03 4.55 -7.23
N SER A 184 0.02 4.91 -6.44
CA SER A 184 -1.37 4.91 -6.93
C SER A 184 -1.62 5.91 -8.07
N GLY A 185 -2.44 5.50 -9.03
CA GLY A 185 -2.79 6.22 -10.25
C GLY A 185 -2.14 5.66 -11.51
N ARG A 186 -2.59 6.17 -12.67
CA ARG A 186 -2.06 5.79 -13.99
C ARG A 186 -0.74 6.52 -14.30
N TRP A 187 0.38 5.92 -13.89
CA TRP A 187 1.75 6.43 -14.14
C TRP A 187 2.34 5.97 -15.48
N ILE A 188 1.88 4.83 -15.98
CA ILE A 188 2.17 4.29 -17.32
C ILE A 188 0.85 3.90 -17.99
N GLU A 189 0.82 3.79 -19.32
CA GLU A 189 -0.40 3.48 -20.08
C GLU A 189 -0.99 2.13 -19.70
N GLU A 190 -0.13 1.16 -19.42
CA GLU A 190 -0.48 -0.22 -19.07
C GLU A 190 -1.12 -0.34 -17.68
N LYS A 191 -1.02 0.70 -16.83
CA LYS A 191 -1.60 0.69 -15.48
C LYS A 191 -3.09 0.98 -15.52
N LEU A 192 -3.86 -0.09 -15.68
CA LEU A 192 -5.31 -0.10 -15.60
C LEU A 192 -5.84 0.15 -14.17
N PRO A 193 -7.09 0.65 -14.02
CA PRO A 193 -7.70 0.92 -12.71
C PRO A 193 -7.74 -0.27 -11.75
N ILE A 194 -7.83 -1.49 -12.29
CA ILE A 194 -7.84 -2.73 -11.49
C ILE A 194 -6.60 -2.88 -10.59
N TYR A 195 -5.44 -2.35 -11.01
CA TYR A 195 -4.23 -2.35 -10.19
C TYR A 195 -4.32 -1.34 -9.03
N ASP A 196 -4.98 -0.19 -9.23
CA ASP A 196 -5.23 0.77 -8.15
C ASP A 196 -6.29 0.23 -7.17
N PHE A 197 -7.28 -0.51 -7.66
CA PHE A 197 -8.27 -1.18 -6.80
C PHE A 197 -7.59 -2.25 -5.93
N GLU A 198 -6.73 -3.08 -6.52
CA GLU A 198 -5.93 -4.04 -5.77
C GLU A 198 -5.03 -3.36 -4.76
N THR A 199 -4.31 -2.31 -5.17
CA THR A 199 -3.41 -1.56 -4.28
C THR A 199 -4.15 -1.03 -3.05
N LEU A 200 -5.38 -0.53 -3.23
CA LEU A 200 -6.19 -0.02 -2.11
C LEU A 200 -6.81 -1.14 -1.26
N ASP A 201 -7.31 -2.22 -1.86
CA ASP A 201 -7.90 -3.35 -1.13
C ASP A 201 -6.84 -4.11 -0.30
N ASP A 202 -5.61 -4.15 -0.80
CA ASP A 202 -4.48 -4.84 -0.20
C ASP A 202 -3.44 -3.92 0.44
N PHE A 203 -3.76 -2.64 0.64
CA PHE A 203 -2.84 -1.62 1.16
C PHE A 203 -2.16 -2.02 2.49
N GLU A 204 -2.84 -2.78 3.35
CA GLU A 204 -2.28 -3.26 4.63
C GLU A 204 -1.08 -4.21 4.46
N ARG A 205 -0.92 -4.84 3.29
CA ARG A 205 0.23 -5.71 2.99
C ARG A 205 1.56 -4.95 3.03
N LEU A 206 1.56 -3.65 2.72
CA LEU A 206 2.76 -2.80 2.74
C LEU A 206 3.34 -2.63 4.16
N LYS A 207 2.57 -2.90 5.22
CA LYS A 207 3.08 -2.93 6.60
C LYS A 207 4.16 -3.99 6.81
N ILE A 208 4.32 -4.92 5.86
CA ILE A 208 5.44 -5.86 5.82
C ILE A 208 6.80 -5.18 5.92
N PHE A 209 6.93 -3.93 5.48
CA PHE A 209 8.17 -3.18 5.54
C PHE A 209 8.46 -2.56 6.90
N GLU A 210 7.45 -2.43 7.79
CA GLU A 210 7.58 -1.75 9.09
C GLU A 210 8.05 -0.30 8.96
N LYS A 211 7.59 0.38 7.89
CA LYS A 211 7.89 1.78 7.57
C LYS A 211 6.61 2.59 7.42
N PRO A 212 6.63 3.91 7.65
CA PRO A 212 5.51 4.78 7.34
C PRO A 212 5.04 4.61 5.89
N LEU A 213 3.73 4.75 5.70
CA LEU A 213 3.05 4.50 4.44
C LEU A 213 2.32 5.78 4.03
N LEU A 214 2.62 6.26 2.83
CA LEU A 214 1.96 7.40 2.21
C LEU A 214 0.98 6.91 1.16
N ALA A 215 -0.20 7.52 1.10
CA ALA A 215 -1.18 7.27 0.04
C ALA A 215 -1.51 8.57 -0.72
N ALA A 216 -1.15 8.61 -2.00
CA ALA A 216 -1.44 9.71 -2.91
C ALA A 216 -2.62 9.37 -3.84
N LEU A 217 -3.84 9.49 -3.33
CA LEU A 217 -5.07 9.04 -4.01
C LEU A 217 -5.92 10.19 -4.59
N SER A 218 -5.64 11.43 -4.18
CA SER A 218 -6.48 12.59 -4.47
C SER A 218 -6.64 12.84 -5.97
N ARG A 219 -7.90 12.85 -6.43
CA ARG A 219 -8.36 13.17 -7.79
C ARG A 219 -7.80 12.28 -8.92
N LYS A 220 -7.19 11.14 -8.59
CA LYS A 220 -6.55 10.20 -9.54
C LYS A 220 -7.54 9.58 -10.54
N SER A 221 -6.99 9.06 -11.64
CA SER A 221 -7.72 8.52 -12.81
C SER A 221 -8.72 7.42 -12.45
N PHE A 222 -8.33 6.42 -11.65
CA PHE A 222 -9.18 5.28 -11.30
C PHE A 222 -10.52 5.71 -10.67
N ILE A 223 -10.53 6.81 -9.91
CA ILE A 223 -11.76 7.40 -9.34
C ILE A 223 -12.67 7.92 -10.46
N GLY A 224 -12.10 8.61 -11.44
CA GLY A 224 -12.83 9.09 -12.60
C GLY A 224 -13.36 7.97 -13.48
N ASP A 225 -12.57 6.91 -13.66
CA ASP A 225 -12.95 5.74 -14.46
C ASP A 225 -14.15 5.02 -13.85
N VAL A 226 -14.23 4.92 -12.51
CA VAL A 226 -15.38 4.33 -11.80
C VAL A 226 -16.59 5.26 -11.78
N LEU A 227 -16.39 6.56 -11.52
CA LEU A 227 -17.49 7.51 -11.30
C LEU A 227 -17.99 8.20 -12.58
N GLY A 228 -17.28 8.07 -13.69
CA GLY A 228 -17.54 8.83 -14.92
C GLY A 228 -17.34 10.33 -14.75
N LYS A 229 -16.39 10.77 -13.89
CA LYS A 229 -16.20 12.17 -13.49
C LYS A 229 -14.85 12.76 -13.88
N PRO A 230 -14.79 14.04 -14.28
CA PRO A 230 -13.53 14.77 -14.49
C PRO A 230 -12.82 15.03 -13.16
N ALA A 231 -11.51 15.34 -13.19
CA ALA A 231 -10.69 15.53 -11.99
C ALA A 231 -11.24 16.60 -11.01
N THR A 232 -11.91 17.62 -11.53
CA THR A 232 -12.56 18.70 -10.75
C THR A 232 -13.69 18.19 -9.84
N GLU A 233 -14.34 17.07 -10.18
CA GLU A 233 -15.53 16.55 -9.49
C GLU A 233 -15.27 15.26 -8.69
N ARG A 234 -14.00 14.90 -8.48
CA ARG A 234 -13.59 13.65 -7.82
C ARG A 234 -13.42 13.77 -6.31
N LEU A 235 -13.81 14.88 -5.67
CA LEU A 235 -13.64 15.10 -4.23
C LEU A 235 -14.18 13.92 -3.41
N TYR A 236 -15.46 13.58 -3.55
CA TYR A 236 -16.07 12.49 -2.75
C TYR A 236 -15.42 11.11 -2.99
N GLY A 237 -15.01 10.82 -4.22
CA GLY A 237 -14.27 9.59 -4.52
C GLY A 237 -12.88 9.59 -3.90
N SER A 238 -12.23 10.76 -3.84
CA SER A 238 -10.91 10.94 -3.20
C SER A 238 -11.00 10.77 -1.68
N LEU A 239 -12.03 11.35 -1.06
CA LEU A 239 -12.32 11.21 0.36
C LEU A 239 -12.64 9.75 0.73
N ALA A 240 -13.43 9.04 -0.09
CA ALA A 240 -13.70 7.62 0.12
C ALA A 240 -12.42 6.78 0.02
N ALA A 241 -11.57 7.03 -0.97
CA ALA A 241 -10.30 6.33 -1.14
C ALA A 241 -9.32 6.63 0.02
N ALA A 242 -9.21 7.88 0.46
CA ALA A 242 -8.41 8.28 1.62
C ALA A 242 -8.92 7.59 2.91
N ALA A 243 -10.23 7.55 3.12
CA ALA A 243 -10.83 6.90 4.28
C ALA A 243 -10.44 5.42 4.38
N ILE A 244 -10.53 4.70 3.24
CA ILE A 244 -10.16 3.29 3.12
C ILE A 244 -8.65 3.11 3.34
N ALA A 245 -7.82 3.96 2.72
CA ALA A 245 -6.37 3.89 2.88
C ALA A 245 -5.94 4.06 4.35
N VAL A 246 -6.48 5.07 5.05
CA VAL A 246 -6.21 5.26 6.48
C VAL A 246 -6.64 4.03 7.29
N TYR A 247 -7.86 3.53 7.06
CA TYR A 247 -8.38 2.33 7.74
C TYR A 247 -7.48 1.10 7.51
N LYS A 248 -6.96 0.95 6.29
CA LYS A 248 -6.05 -0.12 5.88
C LYS A 248 -4.60 0.10 6.34
N GLY A 249 -4.26 1.27 6.90
CA GLY A 249 -2.96 1.51 7.52
C GLY A 249 -2.09 2.57 6.88
N ALA A 250 -2.63 3.43 6.02
CA ALA A 250 -1.91 4.63 5.61
C ALA A 250 -1.64 5.52 6.84
N HIS A 251 -0.46 6.12 6.84
CA HIS A 251 0.02 7.00 7.90
C HIS A 251 0.02 8.46 7.46
N ILE A 252 0.18 8.70 6.16
CA ILE A 252 0.16 10.03 5.54
C ILE A 252 -0.76 9.97 4.33
N ILE A 253 -1.71 10.91 4.22
CA ILE A 253 -2.54 11.07 3.02
C ILE A 253 -2.09 12.32 2.27
N ARG A 254 -1.59 12.14 1.04
CA ARG A 254 -1.19 13.24 0.15
C ARG A 254 -2.38 13.70 -0.68
N THR A 255 -2.77 14.98 -0.54
CA THR A 255 -4.05 15.48 -1.06
C THR A 255 -4.03 16.92 -1.56
N HIS A 256 -4.93 17.25 -2.48
CA HIS A 256 -5.23 18.62 -2.90
C HIS A 256 -6.29 19.29 -2.01
N ASP A 257 -7.13 18.50 -1.35
CA ASP A 257 -8.34 18.94 -0.66
C ASP A 257 -8.12 18.78 0.86
N VAL A 258 -7.26 19.63 1.43
CA VAL A 258 -6.76 19.52 2.81
C VAL A 258 -7.88 19.49 3.86
N PRO A 259 -8.79 20.48 3.93
CA PRO A 259 -9.75 20.55 5.05
C PRO A 259 -10.70 19.36 5.05
N GLU A 260 -11.22 18.95 3.87
CA GLU A 260 -12.10 17.79 3.79
C GLU A 260 -11.35 16.48 4.09
N THR A 261 -10.08 16.38 3.67
CA THR A 261 -9.26 15.19 3.95
C THR A 261 -8.91 15.10 5.44
N ALA A 262 -8.67 16.21 6.13
CA ALA A 262 -8.34 16.24 7.55
C ALA A 262 -9.47 15.62 8.41
N ASP A 263 -10.73 15.97 8.12
CA ASP A 263 -11.90 15.38 8.77
C ASP A 263 -11.98 13.85 8.54
N VAL A 264 -11.75 13.42 7.29
CA VAL A 264 -11.75 12.00 6.92
C VAL A 264 -10.64 11.24 7.63
N VAL A 265 -9.42 11.78 7.63
CA VAL A 265 -8.26 11.17 8.28
C VAL A 265 -8.50 11.00 9.77
N LYS A 266 -9.08 12.01 10.43
CA LYS A 266 -9.42 11.96 11.85
C LYS A 266 -10.47 10.89 12.16
N LEU A 267 -11.56 10.83 11.40
CA LEU A 267 -12.61 9.83 11.60
C LEU A 267 -12.10 8.40 11.30
N SER A 268 -11.43 8.20 10.17
CA SER A 268 -10.89 6.90 9.78
C SER A 268 -9.81 6.41 10.75
N GLY A 269 -8.98 7.31 11.27
CA GLY A 269 -8.02 6.98 12.33
C GLY A 269 -8.68 6.54 13.63
N ALA A 270 -9.82 7.14 14.00
CA ALA A 270 -10.55 6.77 15.22
C ALA A 270 -11.19 5.37 15.15
N ILE A 271 -11.61 4.91 13.96
CA ILE A 271 -12.19 3.58 13.77
C ILE A 271 -11.15 2.48 13.52
N ARG A 272 -9.92 2.85 13.15
CA ARG A 272 -8.85 1.88 12.89
C ARG A 272 -8.48 1.15 14.17
N SER A 273 -8.54 -0.18 14.15
CA SER A 273 -8.13 -0.99 15.28
C SER A 273 -6.64 -0.81 15.56
N ARG A 274 -6.29 -0.81 16.85
CA ARG A 274 -4.88 -0.83 17.25
C ARG A 274 -4.31 -2.23 17.04
N PRO A 275 -3.03 -2.33 16.65
CA PRO A 275 -2.38 -3.62 16.52
C PRO A 275 -2.28 -4.32 17.89
N SER A 276 -2.40 -5.65 17.87
CA SER A 276 -2.27 -6.48 19.06
C SER A 276 -0.80 -6.79 19.33
N ILE A 277 -0.21 -6.12 20.32
CA ILE A 277 1.16 -6.37 20.80
C ILE A 277 1.18 -6.43 22.32
N VAL A 278 1.96 -7.36 22.87
CA VAL A 278 2.32 -7.42 24.30
C VAL A 278 3.84 -7.39 24.43
N LYS A 279 4.36 -6.50 25.29
CA LYS A 279 5.80 -6.41 25.59
C LYS A 279 6.04 -6.61 27.08
N GLU A 280 7.01 -7.45 27.43
CA GLU A 280 7.46 -7.65 28.82
C GLU A 280 8.97 -7.91 28.88
N GLY A 281 9.71 -7.02 29.55
CA GLY A 281 11.18 -7.05 29.56
C GLY A 281 11.76 -6.99 28.14
N ARG A 282 12.51 -8.02 27.74
CA ARG A 282 13.10 -8.15 26.40
C ARG A 282 12.18 -8.86 25.38
N TYR A 283 11.00 -9.28 25.80
CA TYR A 283 10.10 -10.11 25.00
C TYR A 283 8.99 -9.28 24.38
N GLU A 284 8.63 -9.63 23.15
CA GLU A 284 7.53 -9.04 22.42
C GLU A 284 6.75 -10.14 21.69
N VAL A 285 5.42 -10.08 21.76
CA VAL A 285 4.51 -10.93 21.00
C VAL A 285 3.53 -10.03 20.25
N SER A 286 3.44 -10.20 18.94
CA SER A 286 2.53 -9.42 18.09
C SER A 286 1.78 -10.31 17.11
N VAL A 287 0.58 -9.86 16.71
CA VAL A 287 -0.15 -10.48 15.61
C VAL A 287 0.46 -10.02 14.27
N VAL A 288 0.80 -10.99 13.43
CA VAL A 288 1.25 -10.76 12.05
C VAL A 288 0.10 -11.13 11.12
N GLU A 289 -0.49 -10.13 10.47
CA GLU A 289 -1.50 -10.35 9.46
C GLU A 289 -0.83 -10.74 8.15
N VAL A 290 -1.27 -11.86 7.57
CA VAL A 290 -0.74 -12.43 6.34
C VAL A 290 -1.92 -12.65 5.39
N LYS A 291 -1.94 -11.97 4.25
CA LYS A 291 -3.01 -12.09 3.25
C LYS A 291 -2.66 -13.06 2.14
N THR A 292 -1.40 -13.06 1.70
CA THR A 292 -0.90 -13.92 0.63
C THR A 292 0.28 -14.79 1.10
N PRO A 293 0.60 -15.88 0.38
CA PRO A 293 1.82 -16.63 0.65
C PRO A 293 3.08 -15.75 0.55
N GLN A 294 3.12 -14.78 -0.37
CA GLN A 294 4.26 -13.87 -0.53
C GLN A 294 4.51 -13.07 0.75
N ASP A 295 3.46 -12.58 1.42
CA ASP A 295 3.57 -11.84 2.69
C ASP A 295 4.26 -12.68 3.76
N ALA A 296 3.87 -13.94 3.89
CA ALA A 296 4.50 -14.85 4.85
C ALA A 296 5.95 -15.12 4.49
N ALA A 297 6.25 -15.26 3.21
CA ALA A 297 7.62 -15.46 2.76
C ALA A 297 8.51 -14.26 3.09
N ILE A 298 8.02 -13.04 2.92
CA ILE A 298 8.76 -11.81 3.27
C ILE A 298 8.95 -11.72 4.79
N ALA A 299 7.90 -11.96 5.58
CA ALA A 299 7.97 -11.94 7.04
C ALA A 299 9.01 -12.94 7.56
N MET A 300 9.06 -14.14 6.98
CA MET A 300 10.09 -15.13 7.29
C MET A 300 11.50 -14.67 6.89
N ARG A 301 11.67 -14.07 5.71
CA ARG A 301 12.98 -13.56 5.26
C ARG A 301 13.52 -12.47 6.18
N LYS A 302 12.67 -11.57 6.68
CA LYS A 302 13.05 -10.55 7.69
C LYS A 302 13.60 -11.15 8.97
N LEU A 303 13.19 -12.37 9.34
CA LEU A 303 13.73 -13.11 10.49
C LEU A 303 15.05 -13.84 10.16
N GLY A 304 15.59 -13.71 8.95
CA GLY A 304 16.79 -14.40 8.49
C GLY A 304 16.54 -15.82 7.94
N VAL A 305 15.28 -16.20 7.68
CA VAL A 305 14.98 -17.50 7.04
C VAL A 305 15.43 -17.48 5.59
N THR A 306 16.04 -18.58 5.13
CA THR A 306 16.50 -18.72 3.74
C THR A 306 15.34 -18.61 2.74
N THR A 307 15.63 -18.12 1.53
CA THR A 307 14.65 -18.02 0.43
C THR A 307 13.98 -19.35 0.12
N THR A 308 14.73 -20.46 0.18
CA THR A 308 14.18 -21.80 -0.02
C THR A 308 13.23 -22.18 1.12
N GLY A 309 13.63 -21.93 2.37
CA GLY A 309 12.79 -22.21 3.54
C GLY A 309 11.48 -21.44 3.50
N SER A 310 11.54 -20.14 3.23
CA SER A 310 10.35 -19.28 3.14
C SER A 310 9.40 -19.74 2.04
N LYS A 311 9.92 -20.12 0.85
CA LYS A 311 9.11 -20.63 -0.28
C LYS A 311 8.42 -21.96 0.02
N VAL A 312 9.06 -22.85 0.79
CA VAL A 312 8.44 -24.13 1.18
C VAL A 312 7.34 -23.93 2.22
N MET A 313 7.51 -22.93 3.10
CA MET A 313 6.61 -22.71 4.23
C MET A 313 5.42 -21.80 3.91
N GLN A 314 5.52 -20.89 2.93
CA GLN A 314 4.51 -19.88 2.66
C GLN A 314 3.09 -20.44 2.41
N ASN A 315 2.95 -21.61 1.79
CA ASN A 315 1.62 -22.19 1.53
C ASN A 315 0.95 -22.79 2.78
N LYS A 316 1.65 -22.77 3.92
CA LYS A 316 1.13 -23.20 5.24
C LYS A 316 0.64 -22.02 6.08
N SER A 317 0.86 -20.78 5.66
CA SER A 317 0.51 -19.59 6.47
C SER A 317 -0.93 -19.10 6.25
N ILE A 318 -1.47 -19.30 5.04
CA ILE A 318 -2.82 -18.83 4.70
C ILE A 318 -3.83 -19.92 5.02
N HIS A 319 -4.69 -19.64 5.99
CA HIS A 319 -5.81 -20.50 6.39
C HIS A 319 -7.10 -20.00 5.76
N LEU A 320 -7.83 -20.89 5.08
CA LEU A 320 -9.12 -20.58 4.46
C LEU A 320 -10.22 -21.48 5.03
N MET A 321 -11.45 -20.98 4.93
CA MET A 321 -12.66 -21.71 5.26
C MET A 321 -13.53 -21.80 4.01
N LEU A 322 -13.70 -22.99 3.47
CA LEU A 322 -14.52 -23.25 2.29
C LEU A 322 -15.86 -23.82 2.72
N LYS A 323 -16.95 -23.16 2.32
CA LYS A 323 -18.29 -23.71 2.48
C LYS A 323 -18.70 -24.44 1.20
N ILE A 324 -18.81 -25.75 1.28
CA ILE A 324 -19.29 -26.59 0.18
C ILE A 324 -20.74 -26.96 0.49
N ARG A 325 -21.66 -26.61 -0.42
CA ARG A 325 -23.10 -26.79 -0.23
C ARG A 325 -23.64 -27.98 -1.00
N ASN A 326 -24.73 -28.55 -0.51
CA ASN A 326 -25.50 -29.58 -1.22
C ASN A 326 -24.68 -30.84 -1.56
N LEU A 327 -23.91 -31.37 -0.61
CA LEU A 327 -23.28 -32.68 -0.77
C LEU A 327 -24.24 -33.77 -0.31
N THR A 328 -24.16 -34.96 -0.90
CA THR A 328 -24.72 -36.13 -0.23
C THR A 328 -24.00 -36.36 1.10
N THR A 329 -24.67 -36.93 2.09
CA THR A 329 -24.07 -37.22 3.40
C THR A 329 -22.78 -38.05 3.29
N THR A 330 -22.71 -39.00 2.34
CA THR A 330 -21.47 -39.75 2.12
C THR A 330 -20.34 -38.87 1.58
N GLU A 331 -20.61 -38.00 0.60
CA GLU A 331 -19.60 -37.09 0.06
C GLU A 331 -19.09 -36.14 1.14
N ALA A 332 -19.99 -35.61 1.97
CA ALA A 332 -19.65 -34.77 3.11
C ALA A 332 -18.74 -35.48 4.12
N LEU A 333 -19.05 -36.74 4.45
CA LEU A 333 -18.21 -37.55 5.33
C LEU A 333 -16.85 -37.86 4.71
N ILE A 334 -16.77 -38.14 3.40
CA ILE A 334 -15.50 -38.34 2.70
C ILE A 334 -14.65 -37.07 2.74
N VAL A 335 -15.23 -35.91 2.40
CA VAL A 335 -14.54 -34.62 2.44
C VAL A 335 -14.00 -34.34 3.85
N LYS A 336 -14.81 -34.58 4.89
CA LYS A 336 -14.39 -34.45 6.29
C LYS A 336 -13.20 -35.34 6.62
N GLN A 337 -13.28 -36.63 6.30
CA GLN A 337 -12.20 -37.57 6.59
C GLN A 337 -10.90 -37.21 5.86
N GLU A 338 -11.01 -36.80 4.60
CA GLU A 338 -9.83 -36.44 3.80
C GLU A 338 -9.17 -35.14 4.28
N ILE A 339 -9.93 -34.12 4.69
CA ILE A 339 -9.29 -32.91 5.24
C ILE A 339 -8.65 -33.16 6.61
N LEU A 340 -9.29 -33.96 7.48
CA LEU A 340 -8.73 -34.37 8.77
C LEU A 340 -7.41 -35.13 8.59
N ALA A 341 -7.34 -36.05 7.61
CA ALA A 341 -6.12 -36.79 7.29
C ALA A 341 -4.96 -35.88 6.80
N ARG A 342 -5.25 -34.65 6.40
CA ARG A 342 -4.26 -33.63 5.98
C ARG A 342 -3.96 -32.61 7.09
N GLY A 343 -4.57 -32.76 8.26
CA GLY A 343 -4.42 -31.87 9.41
C GLY A 343 -5.21 -30.57 9.31
N GLY A 344 -6.20 -30.49 8.43
CA GLY A 344 -7.24 -29.46 8.51
C GLY A 344 -8.45 -29.97 9.30
N ASP A 345 -9.54 -29.23 9.28
CA ASP A 345 -10.78 -29.55 10.00
C ASP A 345 -12.01 -29.44 9.11
N ALA A 346 -13.12 -30.04 9.53
CA ALA A 346 -14.41 -29.83 8.89
C ALA A 346 -15.59 -29.91 9.86
N ALA A 347 -16.55 -29.01 9.66
CA ALA A 347 -17.81 -28.97 10.39
C ALA A 347 -18.99 -29.31 9.46
N LEU A 348 -19.91 -30.13 9.97
CA LEU A 348 -21.16 -30.55 9.34
C LEU A 348 -22.21 -30.80 10.42
N THR A 349 -23.48 -30.91 10.04
CA THR A 349 -24.56 -31.19 10.98
C THR A 349 -24.43 -32.58 11.63
N ARG A 350 -24.92 -32.71 12.88
CA ARG A 350 -24.96 -33.98 13.62
C ARG A 350 -25.72 -35.06 12.85
N ASN A 351 -26.81 -34.68 12.20
CA ASN A 351 -27.70 -35.61 11.48
C ASN A 351 -27.01 -36.27 10.28
N ALA A 352 -25.99 -35.64 9.69
CA ALA A 352 -25.19 -36.26 8.64
C ALA A 352 -24.24 -37.34 9.21
N VAL A 353 -23.79 -37.22 10.47
CA VAL A 353 -23.01 -38.26 11.13
C VAL A 353 -23.86 -39.49 11.43
N SER A 354 -25.14 -39.30 11.79
CA SER A 354 -26.10 -40.39 12.02
C SER A 354 -26.82 -40.86 10.75
N HIS A 355 -26.46 -40.34 9.57
CA HIS A 355 -27.14 -40.63 8.30
C HIS A 355 -28.65 -40.34 8.29
N GLU A 356 -29.12 -39.44 9.15
CA GLU A 356 -30.51 -38.99 9.25
C GLU A 356 -30.87 -37.89 8.24
N THR A 357 -29.94 -37.51 7.36
CA THR A 357 -30.18 -36.53 6.29
C THR A 357 -29.51 -37.01 5.02
N GLU A 358 -30.16 -36.84 3.87
CA GLU A 358 -29.60 -37.24 2.57
C GLU A 358 -28.55 -36.26 2.07
N MET A 359 -28.81 -34.96 2.25
CA MET A 359 -27.99 -33.86 1.76
C MET A 359 -27.52 -32.95 2.89
N THR A 360 -26.30 -32.42 2.81
CA THR A 360 -25.74 -31.55 3.84
C THR A 360 -24.72 -30.57 3.28
N ASP A 361 -24.44 -29.53 4.06
CA ASP A 361 -23.35 -28.59 3.81
C ASP A 361 -22.13 -28.99 4.65
N VAL A 362 -20.93 -28.71 4.16
CA VAL A 362 -19.68 -28.86 4.91
C VAL A 362 -18.91 -27.55 4.91
N LEU A 363 -18.43 -27.15 6.08
CA LEU A 363 -17.46 -26.09 6.25
C LEU A 363 -16.08 -26.71 6.45
N VAL A 364 -15.23 -26.62 5.43
CA VAL A 364 -13.86 -27.16 5.40
C VAL A 364 -12.89 -26.06 5.82
N MET A 365 -11.97 -26.38 6.73
CA MET A 365 -11.00 -25.47 7.32
C MET A 365 -9.60 -26.00 7.07
N GLY A 366 -8.72 -25.20 6.47
CA GLY A 366 -7.34 -25.62 6.30
C GLY A 366 -6.47 -24.59 5.60
N THR A 367 -5.17 -24.85 5.64
CA THR A 367 -4.18 -24.06 4.90
C THR A 367 -4.31 -24.28 3.39
N LEU A 368 -3.82 -23.34 2.57
CA LEU A 368 -3.75 -23.52 1.11
C LEU A 368 -3.09 -24.85 0.72
N LEU A 369 -1.99 -25.24 1.39
CA LEU A 369 -1.34 -26.53 1.16
C LEU A 369 -2.28 -27.72 1.44
N GLN A 370 -3.04 -27.67 2.53
CA GLN A 370 -3.97 -28.73 2.93
C GLN A 370 -5.16 -28.82 1.98
N LEU A 371 -5.73 -27.68 1.59
CA LEU A 371 -6.85 -27.61 0.66
C LEU A 371 -6.43 -28.08 -0.75
N GLY A 372 -5.25 -27.69 -1.22
CA GLY A 372 -4.71 -28.22 -2.48
C GLY A 372 -4.47 -29.73 -2.44
N ARG A 373 -4.02 -30.26 -1.30
CA ARG A 373 -3.89 -31.72 -1.08
C ARG A 373 -5.24 -32.42 -0.98
N LEU A 374 -6.27 -31.76 -0.44
CA LEU A 374 -7.64 -32.27 -0.38
C LEU A 374 -8.19 -32.41 -1.79
N ALA A 375 -8.16 -31.32 -2.58
CA ALA A 375 -8.63 -31.33 -3.97
C ALA A 375 -7.97 -32.44 -4.79
N ARG A 376 -6.64 -32.55 -4.75
CA ARG A 376 -5.89 -33.61 -5.44
C ARG A 376 -6.36 -35.03 -5.08
N LYS A 377 -6.80 -35.25 -3.84
CA LYS A 377 -7.27 -36.56 -3.42
C LYS A 377 -8.69 -36.84 -3.84
N LEU A 378 -9.56 -35.85 -3.75
CA LEU A 378 -10.97 -35.96 -4.17
C LEU A 378 -11.09 -36.23 -5.69
N GLU A 379 -10.14 -35.74 -6.48
CA GLU A 379 -10.04 -35.98 -7.92
C GLU A 379 -10.02 -37.49 -8.30
N GLY A 380 -9.41 -38.33 -7.46
CA GLY A 380 -9.34 -39.78 -7.69
C GLY A 380 -10.48 -40.58 -7.04
N GLN A 381 -11.50 -39.92 -6.48
CA GLN A 381 -12.61 -40.57 -5.77
C GLN A 381 -13.85 -40.71 -6.66
N ALA A 382 -14.79 -41.58 -6.25
CA ALA A 382 -16.05 -41.78 -6.95
C ALA A 382 -17.07 -40.63 -6.69
N ARG A 383 -18.23 -40.69 -7.37
CA ARG A 383 -19.34 -39.73 -7.27
C ARG A 383 -18.96 -38.34 -7.80
N SER A 384 -19.52 -37.27 -7.24
CA SER A 384 -19.25 -35.89 -7.66
C SER A 384 -17.99 -35.31 -7.01
N LEU A 385 -17.18 -36.12 -6.32
CA LEU A 385 -15.95 -35.65 -5.66
C LEU A 385 -14.90 -35.08 -6.63
N PRO A 386 -14.72 -35.59 -7.87
CA PRO A 386 -13.84 -34.96 -8.85
C PRO A 386 -14.32 -33.55 -9.25
N LEU A 387 -15.63 -33.37 -9.43
CA LEU A 387 -16.22 -32.05 -9.68
C LEU A 387 -15.99 -31.10 -8.48
N ILE A 388 -16.22 -31.58 -7.26
CA ILE A 388 -15.95 -30.80 -6.03
C ILE A 388 -14.46 -30.42 -5.94
N ALA A 389 -13.55 -31.30 -6.35
CA ALA A 389 -12.12 -31.02 -6.37
C ALA A 389 -11.74 -29.89 -7.35
N GLU A 390 -12.38 -29.86 -8.52
CA GLU A 390 -12.24 -28.79 -9.51
C GLU A 390 -12.76 -27.46 -8.96
N MET A 391 -13.98 -27.46 -8.42
CA MET A 391 -14.60 -26.27 -7.82
C MET A 391 -13.78 -25.70 -6.65
N ILE A 392 -13.17 -26.56 -5.82
CA ILE A 392 -12.25 -26.12 -4.75
C ILE A 392 -11.05 -25.39 -5.35
N ARG A 393 -10.46 -25.92 -6.43
CA ARG A 393 -9.28 -25.32 -7.08
C ARG A 393 -9.64 -23.98 -7.73
N GLU A 394 -10.74 -23.94 -8.47
CA GLU A 394 -11.26 -22.73 -9.10
C GLU A 394 -11.55 -21.65 -8.06
N CYS A 395 -12.33 -21.96 -7.01
CA CYS A 395 -12.65 -21.01 -5.94
C CYS A 395 -11.40 -20.46 -5.23
N ILE A 396 -10.34 -21.27 -5.06
CA ILE A 396 -9.07 -20.80 -4.50
C ILE A 396 -8.33 -19.90 -5.50
N ALA A 397 -8.31 -20.26 -6.79
CA ALA A 397 -7.63 -19.52 -7.85
C ALA A 397 -8.26 -18.14 -8.09
N GLU A 398 -9.60 -18.08 -8.13
CA GLU A 398 -10.40 -16.86 -8.28
C GLU A 398 -10.08 -15.81 -7.21
N ARG A 399 -9.70 -16.22 -5.99
CA ARG A 399 -9.30 -15.28 -4.92
C ARG A 399 -8.01 -14.51 -5.22
N SER A 400 -7.15 -15.05 -6.08
CA SER A 400 -5.91 -14.39 -6.53
C SER A 400 -6.02 -13.81 -7.93
N ASP A 401 -7.14 -14.06 -8.62
CA ASP A 401 -7.36 -13.54 -9.96
C ASP A 401 -7.87 -12.11 -9.90
N LEU A 402 -7.09 -11.20 -10.49
CA LEU A 402 -7.34 -9.76 -10.45
C LEU A 402 -8.63 -9.38 -11.19
N GLU A 403 -8.85 -10.00 -12.35
CA GLU A 403 -10.02 -9.71 -13.18
C GLU A 403 -11.29 -10.18 -12.47
N TYR A 404 -11.29 -11.40 -11.94
CA TYR A 404 -12.40 -11.94 -11.17
C TYR A 404 -12.76 -11.07 -9.95
N ARG A 405 -11.75 -10.53 -9.25
CA ARG A 405 -11.99 -9.69 -8.07
C ARG A 405 -12.67 -8.36 -8.40
N TYR A 406 -12.37 -7.78 -9.55
CA TYR A 406 -12.65 -6.35 -9.78
C TYR A 406 -13.42 -6.02 -11.06
N LEU A 407 -13.44 -6.88 -12.07
CA LEU A 407 -14.30 -6.69 -13.23
C LEU A 407 -15.72 -7.12 -12.85
N ARG A 408 -16.65 -6.17 -12.92
CA ARG A 408 -18.08 -6.36 -12.61
C ARG A 408 -18.95 -6.04 -13.81
#